data_AF-A0A957UQY7-F1
#
_entry.id   AF-A0A957UQY7-F1
#
_cell.length_a   1.000
_cell.length_b   1.000
_cell.length_c   1.000
_cell.angle_alpha   90.00
_cell.angle_beta   90.00
_cell.angle_gamma   90.00
#
_symmetry.space_group_name_H-M   'P 1'
#
loop_
_entity.id
_entity.type
_entity.pdbx_description
1 polymer ?
#
loop_
_entity_poly.entity_id
_entity_poly.type
_entity_poly.pdbx_seq_one_letter_code
_entity_poly.pdbx_strand_id
1 'polypeptide(L)'
;QAFRLWGYTDLIPPTIEYADTLKARANADLQTKIYSFLDHDGKTLALRPDMTISAARLVGTRLHDAPMPQRFCYVGAVFRHAEPQAGQQREYWQAGVELIGANSPEADAEVLALTAKAFQTGGVSNFYLVV
;
A
#
# COMPACT_ATOMS: atom_id res chain seq x y z
N GLN A 1 4.68 -5.31 -14.63
CA GLN A 1 5.90 -5.84 -15.28
C GLN A 1 7.15 -5.04 -14.89
N ALA A 2 7.11 -3.70 -14.90
CA ALA A 2 8.26 -2.85 -14.52
C ALA A 2 8.83 -3.14 -13.12
N PHE A 3 8.00 -3.26 -12.08
CA PHE A 3 8.47 -3.50 -10.71
C PHE A 3 9.32 -4.78 -10.57
N ARG A 4 8.87 -5.89 -11.15
CA ARG A 4 9.59 -7.18 -11.07
C ARG A 4 10.94 -7.16 -11.77
N LEU A 5 11.09 -6.37 -12.83
CA LEU A 5 12.38 -6.20 -13.52
C LEU A 5 13.43 -5.47 -12.67
N TRP A 6 12.98 -4.73 -11.64
CA TRP A 6 13.83 -4.04 -10.67
C TRP A 6 14.04 -4.87 -9.39
N GLY A 7 13.68 -6.16 -9.38
CA GLY A 7 13.88 -7.04 -8.23
C GLY A 7 12.83 -6.90 -7.13
N TYR A 8 11.74 -6.17 -7.36
CA TYR A 8 10.62 -6.11 -6.43
C TYR A 8 9.74 -7.36 -6.56
N THR A 9 9.43 -7.97 -5.42
CA THR A 9 8.62 -9.19 -5.33
C THR A 9 7.18 -8.86 -4.99
N ASP A 10 6.21 -9.59 -5.54
CA ASP A 10 4.80 -9.35 -5.25
C ASP A 10 4.49 -9.60 -3.76
N LEU A 11 3.83 -8.63 -3.13
CA LEU A 11 3.30 -8.72 -1.78
C LEU A 11 1.77 -8.65 -1.83
N ILE A 12 1.12 -9.67 -1.28
CA ILE A 12 -0.34 -9.78 -1.28
C ILE A 12 -0.82 -9.80 0.17
N PRO A 13 -1.01 -8.64 0.81
CA PRO A 13 -1.59 -8.59 2.15
C PRO A 13 -3.08 -8.97 2.12
N PRO A 14 -3.65 -9.45 3.25
CA PRO A 14 -5.08 -9.69 3.38
C PRO A 14 -5.92 -8.46 3.04
N THR A 15 -7.11 -8.67 2.47
CA THR A 15 -8.07 -7.58 2.22
C THR A 15 -8.81 -7.16 3.49
N ILE A 16 -9.00 -8.11 4.41
CA ILE A 16 -9.67 -7.92 5.68
C ILE A 16 -8.64 -8.11 6.79
N GLU A 17 -8.56 -7.14 7.70
CA GLU A 17 -7.66 -7.16 8.85
C GLU A 17 -8.36 -6.65 10.11
N TYR A 18 -7.71 -6.78 11.27
CA TYR A 18 -8.24 -6.20 12.51
C TYR A 18 -8.30 -4.68 12.41
N ALA A 19 -9.46 -4.11 12.75
CA ALA A 19 -9.68 -2.67 12.60
C ALA A 19 -8.69 -1.85 13.43
N ASP A 20 -8.36 -2.30 14.63
CA ASP A 20 -7.42 -1.61 15.53
C ASP A 20 -6.01 -1.54 14.92
N THR A 21 -5.58 -2.58 14.21
CA THR A 21 -4.27 -2.61 13.56
C THR A 21 -4.19 -1.58 12.43
N LEU A 22 -5.23 -1.50 11.59
CA LEU A 22 -5.29 -0.53 10.50
C LEU A 22 -5.42 0.91 11.02
N LYS A 23 -6.26 1.13 12.04
CA LYS A 23 -6.47 2.45 12.66
C LYS A 23 -5.23 3.00 13.34
N ALA A 24 -4.43 2.16 14.00
CA ALA A 24 -3.22 2.57 14.71
C ALA A 24 -2.12 3.19 13.81
N ARG A 25 -2.19 3.00 12.49
CA ARG A 25 -1.25 3.55 11.50
C ARG A 25 -1.89 4.49 10.49
N ALA A 26 -3.22 4.59 10.51
CA ALA A 26 -3.95 5.53 9.69
C ALA A 26 -3.91 6.94 10.32
N ASN A 27 -3.77 7.96 9.48
CA ASN A 27 -3.96 9.35 9.92
C ASN A 27 -5.44 9.64 10.23
N ALA A 28 -5.73 10.77 10.86
CA ALA A 28 -7.09 11.11 11.32
C ALA A 28 -8.13 11.10 10.19
N ASP A 29 -7.79 11.60 9.00
CA ASP A 29 -8.67 11.59 7.83
C ASP A 29 -8.93 10.18 7.31
N LEU A 30 -7.90 9.34 7.23
CA LEU A 30 -8.05 7.96 6.77
C LEU A 30 -8.86 7.13 7.75
N GLN A 31 -8.72 7.36 9.07
CA GLN A 31 -9.48 6.65 10.10
C GLN A 31 -11.00 6.83 9.94
N THR A 32 -11.48 8.03 9.59
CA THR A 32 -12.92 8.27 9.36
C THR A 32 -13.45 7.58 8.11
N LYS A 33 -12.54 7.16 7.22
CA LYS A 33 -12.86 6.50 5.96
C LYS A 33 -12.76 4.98 6.02
N ILE A 34 -12.39 4.37 7.15
CA ILE A 34 -12.22 2.91 7.24
C ILE A 34 -13.58 2.21 7.34
N TYR A 35 -13.86 1.30 6.40
CA TYR A 35 -14.98 0.36 6.53
C TYR A 35 -14.70 -0.67 7.61
N SER A 36 -15.40 -0.57 8.74
CA SER A 36 -15.33 -1.53 9.84
C SER A 36 -16.63 -2.34 9.94
N PHE A 37 -16.52 -3.61 10.32
CA PHE A 37 -17.65 -4.53 10.49
C PHE A 37 -17.30 -5.59 11.55
N LEU A 38 -18.31 -6.29 12.05
CA LEU A 38 -18.11 -7.39 13.01
C LEU A 38 -17.97 -8.71 12.25
N ASP A 39 -17.03 -9.55 12.68
CA ASP A 39 -16.95 -10.95 12.24
C ASP A 39 -17.95 -11.83 12.98
N HIS A 40 -17.92 -13.14 12.69
CA HIS A 40 -18.81 -14.12 13.32
C HIS A 40 -18.64 -14.20 14.85
N ASP A 41 -17.44 -13.88 15.36
CA ASP A 41 -17.09 -13.94 16.78
C ASP A 41 -17.29 -12.57 17.48
N GLY A 42 -17.83 -11.56 16.78
CA GLY A 42 -18.03 -10.21 17.30
C GLY A 42 -16.75 -9.36 17.34
N LYS A 43 -15.67 -9.77 16.68
CA LYS A 43 -14.45 -8.96 16.56
C LYS A 43 -14.61 -7.90 15.48
N THR A 44 -14.08 -6.71 15.74
CA THR A 44 -14.09 -5.62 14.77
C THR A 44 -13.00 -5.82 13.72
N LEU A 45 -13.40 -6.19 12.52
CA LEU A 45 -12.56 -6.23 11.34
C LEU A 45 -12.77 -4.98 10.47
N ALA A 46 -11.87 -4.76 9.53
CA ALA A 46 -11.98 -3.71 8.56
C ALA A 46 -11.42 -4.15 7.20
N LEU A 47 -11.99 -3.57 6.14
CA LEU A 47 -11.37 -3.61 4.82
C LEU A 47 -10.15 -2.70 4.80
N ARG A 48 -9.04 -3.15 4.21
CA ARG A 48 -7.81 -2.35 4.13
C ARG A 48 -8.08 -1.01 3.40
N PRO A 49 -7.76 0.14 4.03
CA PRO A 49 -7.94 1.44 3.39
C PRO A 49 -6.72 1.87 2.59
N ASP A 50 -5.60 1.18 2.77
CA ASP A 50 -4.31 1.52 2.20
C ASP A 50 -3.38 0.29 2.18
N MET A 51 -2.61 0.13 1.10
CA MET A 51 -1.69 -0.98 0.92
C MET A 51 -0.44 -0.86 1.79
N THR A 52 0.10 0.35 2.00
CA THR A 52 1.33 0.56 2.76
C THR A 52 1.18 0.15 4.23
N ILE A 53 0.04 0.47 4.86
CA ILE A 53 -0.25 0.04 6.24
C ILE A 53 -0.23 -1.49 6.35
N SER A 54 -0.89 -2.16 5.41
CA SER A 54 -1.02 -3.62 5.38
C SER A 54 0.32 -4.30 5.07
N ALA A 55 1.12 -3.71 4.17
CA ALA A 55 2.47 -4.14 3.83
C ALA A 55 3.42 -4.02 5.02
N ALA A 56 3.45 -2.84 5.66
CA ALA A 56 4.28 -2.59 6.84
C ALA A 56 3.93 -3.56 7.99
N ARG A 57 2.64 -3.80 8.24
CA ARG A 57 2.20 -4.81 9.22
C ARG A 57 2.71 -6.20 8.86
N LEU A 58 2.51 -6.64 7.61
CA LEU A 58 2.91 -7.98 7.19
C LEU A 58 4.43 -8.16 7.33
N VAL A 59 5.21 -7.19 6.89
CA VAL A 59 6.68 -7.22 6.99
C VAL A 59 7.11 -7.22 8.46
N GLY A 60 6.60 -6.29 9.26
CA GLY A 60 6.95 -6.19 10.69
C GLY A 60 6.51 -7.37 11.55
N THR A 61 5.52 -8.16 11.12
CA THR A 61 5.00 -9.30 11.92
C THR A 61 5.43 -10.67 11.40
N ARG A 62 5.70 -10.82 10.11
CA ARG A 62 6.00 -12.12 9.48
C ARG A 62 7.34 -12.19 8.77
N LEU A 63 7.90 -11.06 8.36
CA LEU A 63 9.13 -11.01 7.54
C LEU A 63 10.25 -10.20 8.22
N HIS A 64 10.10 -9.89 9.50
CA HIS A 64 11.05 -9.05 10.24
C HIS A 64 12.45 -9.69 10.37
N ASP A 65 12.54 -11.01 10.37
CA ASP A 65 13.80 -11.77 10.43
C ASP A 65 14.46 -11.98 9.05
N ALA A 66 13.79 -11.59 7.95
CA ALA A 66 14.34 -11.76 6.61
C ALA A 66 15.46 -10.74 6.33
N PRO A 67 16.47 -11.09 5.51
CA PRO A 67 17.55 -10.18 5.16
C PRO A 67 17.05 -8.86 4.56
N MET A 68 17.71 -7.76 4.94
CA MET A 68 17.43 -6.41 4.46
C MET A 68 18.46 -5.97 3.40
N PRO A 69 18.11 -5.06 2.48
CA PRO A 69 16.78 -4.45 2.32
C PRO A 69 15.79 -5.37 1.60
N GLN A 70 14.51 -5.25 1.95
CA GLN A 70 13.42 -6.00 1.32
C GLN A 70 12.69 -5.11 0.28
N ARG A 71 12.40 -5.67 -0.89
CA ARG A 71 11.75 -4.98 -2.02
C ARG A 71 10.43 -5.65 -2.35
N PHE A 72 9.33 -4.95 -2.09
CA PHE A 72 7.97 -5.45 -2.34
C PHE A 72 7.19 -4.57 -3.30
N CYS A 73 6.43 -5.17 -4.20
CA CYS A 73 5.47 -4.46 -5.03
C CYS A 73 4.07 -5.04 -4.89
N TYR A 74 3.06 -4.24 -5.18
CA TYR A 74 1.68 -4.70 -5.14
C TYR A 74 0.82 -4.01 -6.19
N VAL A 75 -0.26 -4.68 -6.56
CA VAL A 75 -1.38 -4.13 -7.32
C VAL A 75 -2.65 -4.73 -6.73
N GLY A 76 -3.50 -3.93 -6.08
CA GLY A 76 -4.66 -4.45 -5.38
C GLY A 76 -5.68 -3.38 -4.98
N ALA A 77 -6.91 -3.84 -4.72
CA ALA A 77 -8.01 -2.99 -4.29
C ALA A 77 -7.84 -2.53 -2.83
N VAL A 78 -8.22 -1.29 -2.54
CA VAL A 78 -8.38 -0.71 -1.20
C VAL A 78 -9.74 -0.03 -1.08
N PHE A 79 -10.22 0.11 0.15
CA PHE A 79 -11.61 0.47 0.42
C PHE A 79 -11.68 1.68 1.35
N ARG A 80 -12.36 2.75 0.92
CA ARG A 80 -12.53 3.98 1.70
C ARG A 80 -13.96 4.46 1.61
N HIS A 81 -14.53 4.81 2.77
CA HIS A 81 -15.84 5.42 2.85
C HIS A 81 -15.82 6.80 2.19
N ALA A 82 -16.85 7.06 1.40
CA ALA A 82 -17.07 8.34 0.74
C ALA A 82 -18.54 8.76 0.89
N GLU A 83 -18.75 10.06 1.03
CA GLU A 83 -20.07 10.66 1.16
C GLU A 83 -20.99 10.26 0.00
N PRO A 84 -22.26 9.88 0.25
CA PRO A 84 -23.17 9.34 -0.76
C PRO A 84 -23.38 10.22 -2.00
N GLN A 85 -23.18 11.54 -1.89
CA GLN A 85 -23.47 12.50 -2.95
C GLN A 85 -22.32 12.72 -3.95
N ALA A 86 -21.15 12.12 -3.73
CA ALA A 86 -19.95 12.55 -4.44
C ALA A 86 -19.59 11.75 -5.72
N GLY A 87 -20.36 10.72 -6.09
CA GLY A 87 -19.99 9.83 -7.21
C GLY A 87 -18.62 9.14 -7.03
N GLN A 88 -18.06 9.21 -5.83
CA GLN A 88 -16.74 8.67 -5.51
C GLN A 88 -16.83 7.16 -5.37
N GLN A 89 -15.91 6.46 -6.03
CA GLN A 89 -15.74 5.03 -5.85
C GLN A 89 -15.45 4.74 -4.37
N ARG A 90 -15.85 3.58 -3.87
CA ARG A 90 -15.54 3.13 -2.50
C ARG A 90 -14.49 2.03 -2.47
N GLU A 91 -14.11 1.57 -3.66
CA GLU A 91 -13.06 0.63 -3.96
C GLU A 91 -12.17 1.25 -5.02
N TYR A 92 -10.86 1.26 -4.79
CA TYR A 92 -9.85 1.83 -5.68
C TYR A 92 -8.70 0.86 -5.84
N TRP A 93 -8.06 0.87 -7.01
CA TRP A 93 -6.83 0.10 -7.21
C TRP A 93 -5.61 0.93 -6.84
N GLN A 94 -4.78 0.38 -5.95
CA GLN A 94 -3.46 0.91 -5.67
C GLN A 94 -2.40 -0.01 -6.29
N ALA A 95 -1.48 0.59 -7.02
CA ALA A 95 -0.24 -0.04 -7.45
C ALA A 95 0.92 0.71 -6.81
N GLY A 96 1.88 0.00 -6.23
CA GLY A 96 2.96 0.63 -5.48
C GLY A 96 4.12 -0.30 -5.19
N VAL A 97 5.17 0.28 -4.62
CA VAL A 97 6.41 -0.40 -4.22
C VAL A 97 6.82 0.05 -2.82
N GLU A 98 7.43 -0.85 -2.06
CA GLU A 98 7.97 -0.63 -0.72
C GLU A 98 9.43 -1.12 -0.71
N LEU A 99 10.36 -0.23 -0.40
CA LEU A 99 11.77 -0.54 -0.17
C LEU A 99 12.07 -0.38 1.31
N ILE A 100 12.17 -1.51 2.01
CA ILE A 100 12.21 -1.55 3.47
C ILE A 100 13.63 -1.87 3.94
N GLY A 101 14.13 -1.11 4.92
CA GLY A 101 15.44 -1.34 5.53
C GLY A 101 16.61 -0.71 4.78
N ALA A 102 16.36 0.15 3.78
CA ALA A 102 17.39 0.99 3.15
C ALA A 102 17.19 2.46 3.56
N ASN A 103 18.20 3.07 4.15
CA ASN A 103 18.18 4.47 4.60
C ASN A 103 19.31 5.24 3.94
N SER A 104 19.20 5.45 2.63
CA SER A 104 20.20 6.17 1.85
C SER A 104 19.55 6.93 0.68
N PRO A 105 20.14 8.04 0.21
CA PRO A 105 19.60 8.77 -0.95
C PRO A 105 19.48 7.91 -2.22
N GLU A 106 20.31 6.88 -2.35
CA GLU A 106 20.24 5.92 -3.47
C GLU A 106 18.97 5.08 -3.43
N ALA A 107 18.46 4.77 -2.23
CA ALA A 107 17.19 4.05 -2.05
C ALA A 107 16.01 4.90 -2.54
N ASP A 108 15.99 6.19 -2.17
CA ASP A 108 14.99 7.14 -2.65
C ASP A 108 15.08 7.31 -4.17
N ALA A 109 16.29 7.44 -4.70
CA ALA A 109 16.54 7.54 -6.14
C ALA A 109 16.07 6.28 -6.90
N GLU A 110 16.24 5.08 -6.33
CA GLU A 110 15.74 3.82 -6.89
C GLU A 110 14.21 3.86 -7.06
N VAL A 111 13.48 4.25 -6.01
CA VAL A 111 12.01 4.33 -6.02
C VAL A 111 11.52 5.38 -7.02
N LEU A 112 12.18 6.55 -7.09
CA LEU A 112 11.83 7.61 -8.04
C LEU A 112 12.09 7.17 -9.49
N ALA A 113 13.24 6.55 -9.77
CA ALA A 113 13.58 6.05 -11.09
C ALA A 113 12.61 4.94 -11.53
N LEU A 114 12.25 4.04 -10.61
CA LEU A 114 11.26 3.01 -10.87
C LEU A 114 9.87 3.61 -11.16
N THR A 115 9.45 4.62 -10.40
CA THR A 115 8.19 5.34 -10.62
C THR A 115 8.15 5.97 -12.00
N ALA A 116 9.21 6.69 -12.39
CA ALA A 116 9.34 7.25 -13.73
C ALA A 116 9.29 6.17 -14.82
N LYS A 117 9.99 5.05 -14.62
CA LYS A 117 10.00 3.93 -15.58
C LYS A 117 8.63 3.26 -15.71
N ALA A 118 7.89 3.14 -14.59
CA ALA A 118 6.55 2.58 -14.58
C ALA A 118 5.57 3.46 -15.39
N PHE A 119 5.62 4.79 -15.22
CA PHE A 119 4.81 5.72 -16.01
C PHE A 119 5.13 5.65 -17.50
N GLN A 120 6.41 5.69 -17.87
CA GLN A 120 6.83 5.57 -19.27
C GLN A 120 6.38 4.26 -19.91
N THR A 121 6.51 3.14 -19.18
CA THR A 121 6.07 1.82 -19.67
C THR A 121 4.54 1.75 -19.80
N GLY A 122 3.81 2.49 -18.96
CA GLY A 122 2.36 2.65 -19.05
C GLY A 122 1.89 3.66 -20.10
N GLY A 123 2.80 4.23 -20.91
CA GLY A 123 2.47 5.19 -21.97
C GLY A 123 2.30 6.63 -21.49
N VAL A 124 2.62 6.93 -20.22
CA VAL A 124 2.59 8.29 -19.66
C VAL A 124 3.97 8.92 -19.81
N SER A 125 4.12 9.79 -20.80
CA SER A 125 5.40 10.42 -21.15
C SER A 125 5.59 11.82 -20.55
N ASN A 126 4.52 12.49 -20.12
CA ASN A 126 4.57 13.84 -19.58
C ASN A 126 4.11 13.85 -18.12
N PHE A 127 5.07 13.89 -17.19
CA PHE A 127 4.82 13.93 -15.75
C PHE A 127 5.95 14.66 -15.03
N TYR A 128 5.66 15.13 -13.83
CA TYR A 128 6.64 15.68 -12.89
C TYR A 128 6.65 14.80 -11.64
N LEU A 129 7.86 14.46 -11.17
CA LEU A 129 8.03 13.88 -9.84
C LEU A 129 8.40 15.00 -8.89
N VAL A 130 7.65 15.14 -7.80
CA VAL A 130 7.88 16.11 -6.74
C VAL A 130 8.09 15.32 -5.44
N VAL A 131 9.15 15.63 -4.73
CA VAL A 131 9.57 14.99 -3.47
C VAL A 131 9.59 16.03 -2.37
#